data_AF-A0A9D9YJ27-F1
#
_entry.id   AF-A0A9D9YJ27-F1
#
_cell.length_a   1.000
_cell.length_b   1.000
_cell.length_c   1.000
_cell.angle_alpha   90.00
_cell.angle_beta   90.00
_cell.angle_gamma   90.00
#
_symmetry.space_group_name_H-M   'P 1'
#
loop_
_entity.id
_entity.type
_entity.pdbx_description
1 polymer ?
#
loop_
_entity_poly.entity_id
_entity_poly.type
_entity_poly.pdbx_seq_one_letter_code
_entity_poly.pdbx_strand_id
1 'polypeptide(L)'
;MDDAASMQDAVQIRFSSRIAAHAVQAGVPLLAGVKNTIAVASGKGGVGKSTTAVNLALALAALGARVGVLDADIYGPSVPAMLGVSDQPESPDGKTMLPLQRHGLRMNSIGLLVAQNQALIWRGPMAVQALEQLLRQTRWGATPDDVLDYLIVDMPPGTGDIQLSMSQRAPLTGVVMVTTPQDIALLDVKRGVAMFQKVGIPVLGVVENMAVHTCSQCGHKEHIFGADGGKRLAQEQGLPYLGALPLALQICQQADSGTPTVAAEPHGAIAALYRDMALQVAAGITKMPLDYSHKIPAVVVAGK
;
A
#
# COMPACT_ATOMS: atom_id res chain seq x y z
N MET A 1 11.00 42.73 46.40
CA MET A 1 10.32 43.13 45.15
C MET A 1 11.31 42.83 44.04
N ASP A 2 11.37 41.56 43.62
CA ASP A 2 12.26 41.11 42.54
C ASP A 2 11.37 40.43 41.49
N ASP A 3 10.82 41.23 40.59
CA ASP A 3 10.22 40.76 39.35
C ASP A 3 11.23 41.01 38.22
N ALA A 4 12.19 40.09 38.09
CA ALA A 4 12.98 39.93 36.87
C ALA A 4 12.41 38.72 36.12
N ALA A 5 11.27 38.94 35.46
CA ALA A 5 10.68 37.99 34.53
C ALA A 5 11.67 37.74 33.38
N SER A 6 12.22 36.52 33.32
CA SER A 6 12.98 36.05 32.17
C SER A 6 12.02 35.79 31.01
N MET A 7 11.92 36.75 30.09
CA MET A 7 11.37 36.50 28.76
C MET A 7 12.33 35.55 28.04
N GLN A 8 12.01 34.26 28.06
CA GLN A 8 12.61 33.31 27.13
C GLN A 8 11.99 33.57 25.75
N ASP A 9 12.80 34.03 24.80
CA ASP A 9 12.39 34.19 23.40
C ASP A 9 11.88 32.86 22.84
N ALA A 10 10.57 32.76 22.64
CA ALA A 10 9.93 31.56 22.11
C ALA A 10 10.15 31.47 20.60
N VAL A 11 11.01 30.53 20.16
CA VAL A 11 11.19 30.22 18.74
C VAL A 11 10.06 29.31 18.26
N GLN A 12 9.23 29.78 17.32
CA GLN A 12 8.23 28.94 16.64
C GLN A 12 8.81 28.36 15.34
N ILE A 13 8.87 27.02 15.26
CA ILE A 13 9.29 26.30 14.05
C ILE A 13 8.05 25.64 13.43
N ARG A 14 7.77 25.96 12.16
CA ARG A 14 6.68 25.34 11.38
C ARG A 14 7.25 24.42 10.31
N PHE A 15 6.95 23.13 10.42
CA PHE A 15 7.27 22.15 9.38
C PHE A 15 6.08 21.98 8.45
N SER A 16 6.34 21.94 7.14
CA SER A 16 5.35 21.59 6.12
C SER A 16 5.97 20.61 5.14
N SER A 17 5.23 19.56 4.79
CA SER A 17 5.62 18.62 3.73
C SER A 17 4.67 18.75 2.55
N ARG A 18 5.21 18.70 1.33
CA ARG A 18 4.43 18.68 0.10
C ARG A 18 4.82 17.45 -0.71
N ILE A 19 3.93 16.47 -0.72
CA ILE A 19 4.09 15.26 -1.54
C ILE A 19 3.74 15.63 -2.98
N ALA A 20 4.67 15.37 -3.91
CA ALA A 20 4.48 15.59 -5.33
C ALA A 20 3.86 14.36 -6.01
N ALA A 21 3.27 14.56 -7.19
CA ALA A 21 2.86 13.46 -8.05
C ALA A 21 4.05 13.01 -8.90
N HIS A 22 4.25 11.70 -8.99
CA HIS A 22 5.34 11.10 -9.75
C HIS A 22 4.80 10.32 -10.96
N ALA A 23 5.63 10.22 -11.99
CA ALA A 23 5.30 9.52 -13.21
C ALA A 23 5.08 8.02 -12.96
N VAL A 24 4.27 7.42 -13.83
CA VAL A 24 3.95 5.99 -13.83
C VAL A 24 4.44 5.36 -15.13
N GLN A 25 4.14 4.09 -15.36
CA GLN A 25 4.51 3.37 -16.58
C GLN A 25 4.06 4.12 -17.84
N ALA A 26 4.88 4.10 -18.89
CA ALA A 26 4.58 4.77 -20.15
C ALA A 26 3.27 4.24 -20.77
N GLY A 27 2.41 5.14 -21.22
CA GLY A 27 1.13 4.80 -21.86
C GLY A 27 -0.02 4.50 -20.90
N VAL A 28 0.19 4.56 -19.58
CA VAL A 28 -0.88 4.38 -18.58
C VAL A 28 -1.31 5.74 -18.02
N PRO A 29 -2.59 6.13 -18.15
CA PRO A 29 -3.07 7.40 -17.60
C PRO A 29 -3.16 7.34 -16.07
N LEU A 30 -2.73 8.41 -15.42
CA LEU A 30 -2.79 8.60 -13.96
C LEU A 30 -4.22 8.49 -13.43
N LEU A 31 -4.35 8.14 -12.14
CA LEU A 31 -5.63 8.14 -11.46
C LEU A 31 -6.02 9.56 -11.04
N ALA A 32 -7.23 9.95 -11.39
CA ALA A 32 -7.81 11.20 -10.91
C ALA A 32 -7.87 11.18 -9.38
N GLY A 33 -7.43 12.28 -8.75
CA GLY A 33 -7.47 12.44 -7.30
C GLY A 33 -6.39 11.66 -6.52
N VAL A 34 -5.37 11.11 -7.18
CA VAL A 34 -4.27 10.38 -6.53
C VAL A 34 -2.92 10.83 -7.08
N LYS A 35 -1.98 11.18 -6.19
CA LYS A 35 -0.63 11.61 -6.59
C LYS A 35 0.31 10.45 -6.88
N ASN A 36 0.29 9.43 -6.02
CA ASN A 36 1.18 8.27 -6.12
C ASN A 36 0.41 6.99 -5.82
N THR A 37 0.60 5.96 -6.63
CA THR A 37 -0.03 4.65 -6.40
C THR A 37 1.06 3.60 -6.17
N ILE A 38 0.98 2.93 -5.04
CA ILE A 38 1.97 1.97 -4.59
C ILE A 38 1.30 0.60 -4.55
N ALA A 39 1.78 -0.32 -5.38
CA ALA A 39 1.36 -1.71 -5.29
C ALA A 39 2.05 -2.41 -4.12
N VAL A 40 1.34 -3.29 -3.43
CA VAL A 40 1.91 -4.24 -2.47
C VAL A 40 1.66 -5.63 -3.04
N ALA A 41 2.74 -6.34 -3.34
CA ALA A 41 2.69 -7.60 -4.06
C ALA A 41 3.46 -8.70 -3.32
N SER A 42 3.10 -9.96 -3.55
CA SER A 42 3.83 -11.12 -3.03
C SER A 42 3.90 -12.22 -4.07
N GLY A 43 4.98 -12.99 -4.03
CA GLY A 43 5.15 -14.14 -4.93
C GLY A 43 4.21 -15.32 -4.64
N LYS A 44 3.72 -15.43 -3.40
CA LYS A 44 2.77 -16.46 -2.96
C LYS A 44 1.72 -15.92 -2.00
N GLY A 45 0.64 -16.69 -1.84
CA GLY A 45 -0.37 -16.45 -0.81
C GLY A 45 0.15 -16.72 0.61
N GLY A 46 -0.48 -16.11 1.61
CA GLY A 46 -0.20 -16.40 3.03
C GLY A 46 1.05 -15.75 3.64
N VAL A 47 1.78 -14.89 2.92
CA VAL A 47 2.97 -14.19 3.47
C VAL A 47 2.62 -12.95 4.30
N GLY A 48 1.34 -12.62 4.47
CA GLY A 48 0.88 -11.40 5.16
C GLY A 48 0.98 -10.12 4.31
N LYS A 49 0.81 -10.25 2.99
CA LYS A 49 0.73 -9.14 2.03
C LYS A 49 -0.31 -8.10 2.43
N SER A 50 -1.57 -8.51 2.60
CA SER A 50 -2.70 -7.61 2.93
C SER A 50 -2.52 -6.94 4.29
N THR A 51 -2.06 -7.69 5.30
CA THR A 51 -1.70 -7.15 6.62
C THR A 51 -0.61 -6.08 6.52
N THR A 52 0.41 -6.31 5.67
CA THR A 52 1.47 -5.34 5.43
C THR A 52 0.95 -4.12 4.67
N ALA A 53 0.08 -4.31 3.66
CA ALA A 53 -0.51 -3.22 2.88
C ALA A 53 -1.34 -2.27 3.76
N VAL A 54 -2.20 -2.82 4.60
CA VAL A 54 -3.05 -2.04 5.51
C VAL A 54 -2.22 -1.27 6.53
N ASN A 55 -1.27 -1.93 7.18
CA ASN A 55 -0.43 -1.26 8.18
C ASN A 55 0.54 -0.25 7.56
N LEU A 56 1.05 -0.49 6.34
CA LEU A 56 1.83 0.50 5.58
C LEU A 56 0.97 1.75 5.28
N ALA A 57 -0.29 1.56 4.86
CA ALA A 57 -1.20 2.66 4.61
C ALA A 57 -1.48 3.49 5.88
N LEU A 58 -1.78 2.82 6.98
CA LEU A 58 -1.97 3.46 8.29
C LEU A 58 -0.70 4.18 8.76
N ALA A 59 0.48 3.61 8.52
CA ALA A 59 1.74 4.23 8.89
C ALA A 59 2.03 5.50 8.07
N LEU A 60 1.75 5.48 6.75
CA LEU A 60 1.82 6.69 5.93
C LEU A 60 0.82 7.76 6.39
N ALA A 61 -0.40 7.35 6.78
CA ALA A 61 -1.41 8.26 7.32
C ALA A 61 -0.99 8.85 8.68
N ALA A 62 -0.38 8.05 9.56
CA ALA A 62 0.18 8.50 10.83
C ALA A 62 1.33 9.50 10.66
N LEU A 63 2.01 9.49 9.50
CA LEU A 63 3.02 10.48 9.12
C LEU A 63 2.42 11.74 8.48
N GLY A 64 1.09 11.86 8.43
CA GLY A 64 0.36 13.03 7.96
C GLY A 64 -0.03 13.02 6.48
N ALA A 65 0.19 11.90 5.77
CA ALA A 65 -0.25 11.78 4.38
C ALA A 65 -1.75 11.48 4.28
N ARG A 66 -2.41 11.93 3.20
CA ARG A 66 -3.76 11.46 2.86
C ARG A 66 -3.64 10.16 2.11
N VAL A 67 -4.15 9.07 2.69
CA VAL A 67 -3.90 7.73 2.19
C VAL A 67 -5.21 7.01 1.88
N GLY A 68 -5.21 6.31 0.74
CA GLY A 68 -6.24 5.35 0.39
C GLY A 68 -5.71 3.92 0.32
N VAL A 69 -6.60 2.95 0.46
CA VAL A 69 -6.32 1.52 0.25
C VAL A 69 -7.34 0.94 -0.73
N LEU A 70 -6.85 0.30 -1.78
CA LEU A 70 -7.65 -0.51 -2.68
C LEU A 70 -7.29 -1.97 -2.49
N ASP A 71 -8.28 -2.77 -2.09
CA ASP A 71 -8.16 -4.22 -2.09
C ASP A 71 -8.44 -4.76 -3.50
N ALA A 72 -7.38 -5.25 -4.12
CA ALA A 72 -7.41 -5.82 -5.46
C ALA A 72 -7.31 -7.35 -5.42
N ASP A 73 -7.32 -7.98 -4.24
CA ASP A 73 -7.29 -9.44 -4.11
C ASP A 73 -8.69 -10.04 -4.30
N ILE A 74 -8.98 -10.40 -5.54
CA ILE A 74 -10.30 -10.86 -5.97
C ILE A 74 -10.66 -12.24 -5.38
N TYR A 75 -9.65 -13.06 -5.11
CA TYR A 75 -9.84 -14.44 -4.66
C TYR A 75 -9.96 -14.57 -3.14
N GLY A 76 -9.44 -13.60 -2.41
CA GLY A 76 -9.49 -13.57 -0.96
C GLY A 76 -9.44 -12.14 -0.42
N PRO A 77 -10.45 -11.31 -0.71
CA PRO A 77 -10.47 -9.94 -0.23
C PRO A 77 -10.51 -9.97 1.30
N SER A 78 -9.51 -9.36 1.93
CA SER A 78 -9.32 -9.42 3.39
C SER A 78 -9.22 -8.04 4.02
N VAL A 79 -8.98 -7.00 3.22
CA VAL A 79 -8.80 -5.63 3.70
C VAL A 79 -10.07 -5.08 4.36
N PRO A 80 -11.30 -5.28 3.85
CA PRO A 80 -12.50 -4.82 4.54
C PRO A 80 -12.63 -5.38 5.96
N ALA A 81 -12.41 -6.68 6.13
CA ALA A 81 -12.42 -7.33 7.43
C ALA A 81 -11.34 -6.77 8.35
N MET A 82 -10.10 -6.60 7.85
CA MET A 82 -8.99 -6.03 8.63
C MET A 82 -9.25 -4.59 9.11
N LEU A 83 -10.03 -3.81 8.36
CA LEU A 83 -10.42 -2.46 8.75
C LEU A 83 -11.73 -2.41 9.56
N GLY A 84 -12.43 -3.54 9.72
CA GLY A 84 -13.74 -3.61 10.35
C GLY A 84 -14.82 -2.88 9.55
N VAL A 85 -14.80 -3.05 8.22
CA VAL A 85 -15.72 -2.43 7.25
C VAL A 85 -16.60 -3.51 6.62
N SER A 86 -17.91 -3.31 6.67
CA SER A 86 -18.92 -4.18 6.05
C SER A 86 -19.90 -3.45 5.13
N ASP A 87 -19.87 -2.12 5.12
CA ASP A 87 -20.77 -1.30 4.32
C ASP A 87 -20.46 -1.41 2.83
N GLN A 88 -21.47 -1.23 1.98
CA GLN A 88 -21.26 -1.13 0.54
C GLN A 88 -20.94 0.32 0.16
N PRO A 89 -20.00 0.55 -0.78
CA PRO A 89 -19.73 1.88 -1.32
C PRO A 89 -21.00 2.47 -1.94
N GLU A 90 -21.34 3.70 -1.53
CA GLU A 90 -22.43 4.44 -2.17
C GLU A 90 -22.05 4.88 -3.58
N SER A 91 -23.02 4.90 -4.48
CA SER A 91 -22.86 5.41 -5.85
C SER A 91 -23.95 6.42 -6.18
N PRO A 92 -23.83 7.69 -5.72
CA PRO A 92 -24.90 8.68 -5.82
C PRO A 92 -25.33 9.00 -7.25
N ASP A 93 -24.43 8.89 -8.22
CA ASP A 93 -24.67 9.15 -9.64
C ASP A 93 -24.87 7.85 -10.47
N GLY A 94 -24.84 6.68 -9.80
CA GLY A 94 -24.90 5.37 -10.43
C GLY A 94 -23.68 5.02 -11.30
N LYS A 95 -22.63 5.86 -11.31
CA LYS A 95 -21.44 5.72 -12.16
C LYS A 95 -20.14 5.67 -11.37
N THR A 96 -20.07 6.41 -10.27
CA THR A 96 -18.86 6.56 -9.46
C THR A 96 -19.14 6.22 -8.00
N MET A 97 -18.23 5.47 -7.40
CA MET A 97 -18.32 5.01 -6.02
C MET A 97 -17.62 5.99 -5.08
N LEU A 98 -18.26 6.29 -3.96
CA LEU A 98 -17.60 6.96 -2.85
C LEU A 98 -16.78 5.93 -2.06
N PRO A 99 -15.47 6.18 -1.83
CA PRO A 99 -14.68 5.30 -0.97
C PRO A 99 -15.20 5.39 0.47
N LEU A 100 -15.20 4.27 1.16
CA LEU A 100 -15.54 4.21 2.58
C LEU A 100 -14.39 4.81 3.41
N GLN A 101 -14.71 5.35 4.59
CA GLN A 101 -13.71 5.96 5.46
C GLN A 101 -13.59 5.18 6.76
N ARG A 102 -12.36 4.79 7.10
CA ARG A 102 -12.08 4.02 8.32
C ARG A 102 -10.64 4.22 8.76
N HIS A 103 -10.41 4.39 10.07
CA HIS A 103 -9.07 4.60 10.65
C HIS A 103 -8.28 5.75 9.96
N GLY A 104 -8.96 6.77 9.45
CA GLY A 104 -8.35 7.88 8.70
C GLY A 104 -7.95 7.55 7.26
N LEU A 105 -8.28 6.36 6.76
CA LEU A 105 -8.04 5.92 5.38
C LEU A 105 -9.32 6.02 4.55
N ARG A 106 -9.15 6.32 3.25
CA ARG A 106 -10.18 6.05 2.23
C ARG A 106 -10.00 4.64 1.71
N MET A 107 -11.05 3.85 1.62
CA MET A 107 -10.93 2.47 1.16
C MET A 107 -11.99 2.08 0.15
N ASN A 108 -11.61 1.21 -0.78
CA ASN A 108 -12.55 0.45 -1.59
C ASN A 108 -12.02 -0.97 -1.77
N SER A 109 -12.91 -1.93 -2.05
CA SER A 109 -12.55 -3.33 -2.20
C SER A 109 -13.51 -4.01 -3.16
N ILE A 110 -12.97 -4.92 -3.96
CA ILE A 110 -13.80 -5.80 -4.77
C ILE A 110 -14.70 -6.70 -3.93
N GLY A 111 -14.28 -7.03 -2.70
CA GLY A 111 -15.07 -7.81 -1.75
C GLY A 111 -16.34 -7.11 -1.26
N LEU A 112 -16.45 -5.79 -1.44
CA LEU A 112 -17.64 -5.02 -1.07
C LEU A 112 -18.67 -4.90 -2.20
N LEU A 113 -18.24 -5.15 -3.46
CA LEU A 113 -19.12 -5.11 -4.63
C LEU A 113 -19.87 -6.43 -4.83
N VAL A 114 -19.49 -7.47 -4.11
CA VAL A 114 -20.12 -8.80 -4.18
C VAL A 114 -20.90 -9.06 -2.90
N ALA A 115 -22.15 -9.48 -3.04
CA ALA A 115 -22.92 -9.96 -1.90
C ALA A 115 -22.20 -11.17 -1.28
N GLN A 116 -21.90 -11.13 0.03
CA GLN A 116 -21.08 -12.12 0.76
C GLN A 116 -21.53 -13.59 0.60
N ASN A 117 -22.74 -13.85 0.09
CA ASN A 117 -23.31 -15.19 -0.09
C ASN A 117 -23.34 -15.70 -1.55
N GLN A 118 -22.76 -14.99 -2.51
CA GLN A 118 -22.68 -15.46 -3.90
C GLN A 118 -21.25 -15.85 -4.28
N ALA A 119 -21.03 -17.15 -4.53
CA ALA A 119 -19.80 -17.64 -5.12
C ALA A 119 -19.74 -17.21 -6.60
N LEU A 120 -19.28 -15.99 -6.86
CA LEU A 120 -19.03 -15.52 -8.22
C LEU A 120 -17.76 -16.19 -8.76
N ILE A 121 -17.89 -16.88 -9.89
CA ILE A 121 -16.73 -17.38 -10.64
C ILE A 121 -16.10 -16.19 -11.37
N TRP A 122 -15.05 -15.64 -10.80
CA TRP A 122 -14.26 -14.59 -11.42
C TRP A 122 -13.46 -15.16 -12.60
N ARG A 123 -13.98 -14.97 -13.82
CA ARG A 123 -13.18 -15.18 -15.03
C ARG A 123 -12.18 -14.04 -15.17
N GLY A 124 -10.95 -14.33 -15.61
CA GLY A 124 -9.85 -13.36 -15.70
C GLY A 124 -10.22 -11.99 -16.29
N PRO A 125 -10.94 -11.91 -17.43
CA PRO A 125 -11.37 -10.63 -17.99
C PRO A 125 -12.33 -9.82 -17.10
N MET A 126 -13.24 -10.49 -16.38
CA MET A 126 -14.17 -9.84 -15.46
C MET A 126 -13.44 -9.27 -14.25
N ALA A 127 -12.47 -10.03 -13.73
CA ALA A 127 -11.61 -9.61 -12.64
C ALA A 127 -10.83 -8.33 -12.99
N VAL A 128 -10.22 -8.30 -14.17
CA VAL A 128 -9.48 -7.13 -14.66
C VAL A 128 -10.41 -5.93 -14.87
N GLN A 129 -11.60 -6.13 -15.42
CA GLN A 129 -12.59 -5.07 -15.62
C GLN A 129 -13.09 -4.49 -14.28
N ALA A 130 -13.40 -5.34 -13.31
CA ALA A 130 -13.83 -4.91 -11.99
C ALA A 130 -12.75 -4.11 -11.25
N LEU A 131 -11.48 -4.52 -11.36
CA LEU A 131 -10.39 -3.70 -10.84
C LEU A 131 -10.32 -2.34 -11.54
N GLU A 132 -10.36 -2.33 -12.87
CA GLU A 132 -10.28 -1.09 -13.64
C GLU A 132 -11.42 -0.14 -13.25
N GLN A 133 -12.61 -0.69 -13.00
CA GLN A 133 -13.75 0.03 -12.43
C GLN A 133 -13.42 0.60 -11.05
N LEU A 134 -12.91 -0.20 -10.11
CA LEU A 134 -12.54 0.27 -8.77
C LEU A 134 -11.46 1.35 -8.80
N LEU A 135 -10.44 1.19 -9.65
CA LEU A 135 -9.36 2.17 -9.79
C LEU A 135 -9.89 3.50 -10.34
N ARG A 136 -10.66 3.47 -11.43
CA ARG A 136 -11.03 4.67 -12.21
C ARG A 136 -12.37 5.28 -11.81
N GLN A 137 -13.30 4.51 -11.27
CA GLN A 137 -14.64 4.94 -10.89
C GLN A 137 -14.81 5.11 -9.39
N THR A 138 -13.76 4.93 -8.58
CA THR A 138 -13.77 5.37 -7.18
C THR A 138 -13.36 6.83 -7.10
N ARG A 139 -14.15 7.64 -6.39
CA ARG A 139 -13.86 9.06 -6.13
C ARG A 139 -12.83 9.20 -5.00
N TRP A 140 -11.58 8.88 -5.32
CA TRP A 140 -10.46 8.96 -4.36
C TRP A 140 -10.22 10.37 -3.82
N GLY A 141 -10.61 11.40 -4.57
CA GLY A 141 -10.57 12.80 -4.17
C GLY A 141 -11.80 13.56 -4.64
N ALA A 142 -12.33 14.47 -3.83
CA ALA A 142 -13.54 15.22 -4.15
C ALA A 142 -13.26 16.53 -4.91
N THR A 143 -12.09 17.14 -4.71
CA THR A 143 -11.72 18.45 -5.27
C THR A 143 -10.23 18.47 -5.64
N PRO A 144 -9.73 19.46 -6.41
CA PRO A 144 -8.30 19.59 -6.70
C PRO A 144 -7.41 19.70 -5.46
N ASP A 145 -7.94 20.24 -4.37
CA ASP A 145 -7.23 20.36 -3.09
C ASP A 145 -7.39 19.10 -2.21
N ASP A 146 -8.42 18.29 -2.47
CA ASP A 146 -8.68 17.02 -1.80
C ASP A 146 -8.25 15.83 -2.67
N VAL A 147 -6.95 15.55 -2.66
CA VAL A 147 -6.34 14.44 -3.40
C VAL A 147 -5.58 13.52 -2.45
N LEU A 148 -5.58 12.22 -2.73
CA LEU A 148 -4.71 11.28 -2.01
C LEU A 148 -3.25 11.56 -2.35
N ASP A 149 -2.40 11.56 -1.33
CA ASP A 149 -0.97 11.59 -1.50
C ASP A 149 -0.44 10.19 -1.88
N TYR A 150 -1.05 9.14 -1.32
CA TYR A 150 -0.76 7.74 -1.64
C TYR A 150 -2.04 6.91 -1.76
N LEU A 151 -2.11 6.05 -2.78
CA LEU A 151 -3.05 4.93 -2.86
C LEU A 151 -2.27 3.62 -2.77
N ILE A 152 -2.51 2.84 -1.71
CA ILE A 152 -1.95 1.50 -1.56
C ILE A 152 -2.86 0.50 -2.26
N VAL A 153 -2.32 -0.30 -3.17
CA VAL A 153 -3.07 -1.34 -3.89
C VAL A 153 -2.60 -2.71 -3.40
N ASP A 154 -3.47 -3.43 -2.70
CA ASP A 154 -3.20 -4.80 -2.25
C ASP A 154 -3.43 -5.77 -3.41
N MET A 155 -2.36 -6.10 -4.14
CA MET A 155 -2.44 -6.90 -5.37
C MET A 155 -2.80 -8.36 -5.07
N PRO A 156 -3.41 -9.12 -5.99
CA PRO A 156 -3.55 -10.56 -5.81
C PRO A 156 -2.17 -11.24 -5.71
N PRO A 157 -2.06 -12.40 -5.03
CA PRO A 157 -0.80 -13.10 -4.89
C PRO A 157 -0.35 -13.75 -6.20
N GLY A 158 0.95 -13.98 -6.33
CA GLY A 158 1.53 -14.79 -7.40
C GLY A 158 2.46 -14.01 -8.32
N THR A 159 2.53 -14.47 -9.56
CA THR A 159 3.07 -13.77 -10.74
C THR A 159 2.27 -14.12 -12.00
N GLY A 160 1.00 -14.51 -11.82
CA GLY A 160 0.14 -15.00 -12.90
C GLY A 160 -0.44 -13.89 -13.77
N ASP A 161 -1.18 -14.29 -14.81
CA ASP A 161 -1.71 -13.39 -15.85
C ASP A 161 -2.55 -12.23 -15.31
N ILE A 162 -3.29 -12.45 -14.22
CA ILE A 162 -4.10 -11.41 -13.60
C ILE A 162 -3.21 -10.32 -13.03
N GLN A 163 -2.22 -10.65 -12.21
CA GLN A 163 -1.33 -9.66 -11.63
C GLN A 163 -0.52 -8.91 -12.70
N LEU A 164 -0.10 -9.60 -13.77
CA LEU A 164 0.54 -8.95 -14.92
C LEU A 164 -0.41 -7.97 -15.61
N SER A 165 -1.64 -8.40 -15.91
CA SER A 165 -2.66 -7.57 -16.55
C SER A 165 -3.00 -6.34 -15.70
N MET A 166 -3.10 -6.52 -14.38
CA MET A 166 -3.33 -5.43 -13.43
C MET A 166 -2.15 -4.48 -13.37
N SER A 167 -0.91 -5.00 -13.39
CA SER A 167 0.31 -4.18 -13.42
C SER A 167 0.45 -3.37 -14.70
N GLN A 168 -0.10 -3.82 -15.82
CA GLN A 168 -0.11 -3.09 -17.08
C GLN A 168 -1.19 -1.99 -17.15
N ARG A 169 -2.29 -2.14 -16.40
CA ARG A 169 -3.44 -1.22 -16.45
C ARG A 169 -3.49 -0.23 -15.30
N ALA A 170 -3.01 -0.64 -14.12
CA ALA A 170 -2.93 0.23 -12.95
C ALA A 170 -1.73 1.18 -13.13
N PRO A 171 -1.94 2.50 -13.01
CA PRO A 171 -0.85 3.47 -13.04
C PRO A 171 -0.09 3.39 -11.71
N LEU A 172 1.00 2.64 -11.69
CA LEU A 172 1.78 2.37 -10.49
C LEU A 172 3.04 3.21 -10.50
N THR A 173 3.25 3.99 -9.45
CA THR A 173 4.48 4.75 -9.20
C THR A 173 5.60 3.82 -8.74
N GLY A 174 5.25 2.75 -8.03
CA GLY A 174 6.20 1.71 -7.63
C GLY A 174 5.52 0.55 -6.91
N VAL A 175 6.31 -0.46 -6.56
CA VAL A 175 5.83 -1.67 -5.88
C VAL A 175 6.69 -2.02 -4.66
N VAL A 176 6.04 -2.43 -3.58
CA VAL A 176 6.64 -3.06 -2.40
C VAL A 176 6.43 -4.56 -2.49
N MET A 177 7.52 -5.33 -2.37
CA MET A 177 7.49 -6.79 -2.42
C MET A 177 7.47 -7.36 -1.00
N VAL A 178 6.46 -8.18 -0.67
CA VAL A 178 6.34 -8.85 0.63
C VAL A 178 6.73 -10.31 0.50
N THR A 179 7.58 -10.79 1.40
CA THR A 179 8.05 -12.18 1.46
C THR A 179 8.11 -12.71 2.87
N THR A 180 8.39 -14.01 3.02
CA THR A 180 8.91 -14.60 4.26
C THR A 180 10.37 -15.03 4.05
N PRO A 181 11.15 -15.33 5.11
CA PRO A 181 12.55 -15.75 4.96
C PRO A 181 12.77 -17.10 4.24
N GLN A 182 11.70 -17.86 3.99
CA GLN A 182 11.76 -19.20 3.39
C GLN A 182 12.20 -19.16 1.93
N ASP A 183 13.11 -20.05 1.54
CA ASP A 183 13.65 -20.09 0.16
C ASP A 183 12.57 -20.20 -0.92
N ILE A 184 11.50 -20.97 -0.67
CA ILE A 184 10.37 -21.10 -1.61
C ILE A 184 9.69 -19.74 -1.83
N ALA A 185 9.49 -18.95 -0.78
CA ALA A 185 8.90 -17.61 -0.89
C ALA A 185 9.79 -16.68 -1.72
N LEU A 186 11.11 -16.78 -1.53
CA LEU A 186 12.09 -15.91 -2.19
C LEU A 186 12.15 -16.16 -3.70
N LEU A 187 11.98 -17.40 -4.16
CA LEU A 187 11.94 -17.73 -5.59
C LEU A 187 10.79 -17.02 -6.31
N ASP A 188 9.61 -16.97 -5.70
CA ASP A 188 8.47 -16.31 -6.31
C ASP A 188 8.61 -14.78 -6.29
N VAL A 189 9.27 -14.23 -5.28
CA VAL A 189 9.59 -12.79 -5.24
C VAL A 189 10.60 -12.42 -6.33
N LYS A 190 11.63 -13.25 -6.58
CA LYS A 190 12.56 -13.05 -7.72
C LYS A 190 11.81 -12.94 -9.03
N ARG A 191 10.83 -13.83 -9.27
CA ARG A 191 9.98 -13.80 -10.46
C ARG A 191 9.12 -12.53 -10.51
N GLY A 192 8.53 -12.13 -9.37
CA GLY A 192 7.71 -10.92 -9.27
C GLY A 192 8.51 -9.65 -9.57
N VAL A 193 9.72 -9.53 -9.01
CA VAL A 193 10.65 -8.43 -9.29
C VAL A 193 10.93 -8.34 -10.79
N ALA A 194 11.29 -9.46 -11.43
CA ALA A 194 11.56 -9.50 -12.87
C ALA A 194 10.33 -9.08 -13.70
N MET A 195 9.13 -9.51 -13.30
CA MET A 195 7.88 -9.13 -13.94
C MET A 195 7.64 -7.61 -13.87
N PHE A 196 7.73 -7.02 -12.68
CA PHE A 196 7.53 -5.57 -12.48
C PHE A 196 8.55 -4.73 -13.25
N GLN A 197 9.82 -5.13 -13.22
CA GLN A 197 10.87 -4.47 -14.01
C GLN A 197 10.58 -4.54 -15.52
N LYS A 198 10.09 -5.68 -16.02
CA LYS A 198 9.76 -5.85 -17.45
C LYS A 198 8.64 -4.95 -17.93
N VAL A 199 7.68 -4.61 -17.06
CA VAL A 199 6.60 -3.65 -17.36
C VAL A 199 6.93 -2.21 -16.95
N GLY A 200 8.18 -1.94 -16.55
CA GLY A 200 8.67 -0.60 -16.24
C GLY A 200 8.21 -0.04 -14.88
N ILE A 201 7.83 -0.90 -13.93
CA ILE A 201 7.44 -0.48 -12.58
C ILE A 201 8.65 -0.59 -11.64
N PRO A 202 9.07 0.51 -10.98
CA PRO A 202 10.14 0.48 -10.00
C PRO A 202 9.78 -0.33 -8.75
N VAL A 203 10.67 -1.22 -8.33
CA VAL A 203 10.55 -1.92 -7.04
C VAL A 203 11.12 -1.02 -5.94
N LEU A 204 10.27 -0.54 -5.05
CA LEU A 204 10.60 0.37 -3.94
C LEU A 204 11.37 -0.34 -2.82
N GLY A 205 11.19 -1.65 -2.72
CA GLY A 205 11.97 -2.50 -1.84
C GLY A 205 11.26 -3.78 -1.44
N VAL A 206 11.97 -4.56 -0.62
CA VAL A 206 11.51 -5.86 -0.10
C VAL A 206 11.24 -5.76 1.40
N VAL A 207 10.08 -6.24 1.81
CA VAL A 207 9.68 -6.44 3.21
C VAL A 207 9.73 -7.92 3.53
N GLU A 208 10.43 -8.27 4.59
CA GLU A 208 10.46 -9.63 5.12
C GLU A 208 9.49 -9.75 6.30
N ASN A 209 8.36 -10.41 6.09
CA ASN A 209 7.39 -10.67 7.13
C ASN A 209 7.67 -11.99 7.85
N MET A 210 7.15 -12.14 9.08
CA MET A 210 7.31 -13.34 9.91
C MET A 210 8.78 -13.72 10.14
N ALA A 211 9.66 -12.72 10.28
CA ALA A 211 11.11 -12.90 10.30
C ALA A 211 11.62 -13.54 11.60
N VAL A 212 10.98 -13.22 12.72
CA VAL A 212 11.36 -13.73 14.04
C VAL A 212 10.12 -13.88 14.93
N HIS A 213 10.04 -15.00 15.65
CA HIS A 213 9.09 -15.21 16.73
C HIS A 213 9.80 -14.97 18.07
N THR A 214 9.14 -14.25 18.99
CA THR A 214 9.61 -14.11 20.37
C THR A 214 8.62 -14.80 21.29
N CYS A 215 9.07 -15.83 22.01
CA CYS A 215 8.22 -16.57 22.95
C CYS A 215 7.73 -15.65 24.08
N SER A 216 6.42 -15.59 24.28
CA SER A 216 5.78 -14.73 25.29
C SER A 216 6.05 -15.18 26.73
N GLN A 217 6.47 -16.43 26.95
CA GLN A 217 6.76 -16.96 28.28
C GLN A 217 8.20 -16.73 28.73
N CYS A 218 9.18 -16.90 27.84
CA CYS A 218 10.60 -16.87 28.21
C CYS A 218 11.44 -15.83 27.45
N GLY A 219 10.88 -15.14 26.45
CA GLY A 219 11.59 -14.16 25.63
C GLY A 219 12.56 -14.75 24.62
N HIS A 220 12.62 -16.08 24.48
CA HIS A 220 13.45 -16.74 23.46
C HIS A 220 13.05 -16.29 22.05
N LYS A 221 14.05 -16.00 21.21
CA LYS A 221 13.86 -15.56 19.83
C LYS A 221 14.23 -16.68 18.88
N GLU A 222 13.32 -17.00 17.96
CA GLU A 222 13.48 -18.08 16.99
C GLU A 222 13.11 -17.63 15.58
N HIS A 223 13.92 -18.05 14.61
CA HIS A 223 13.72 -17.80 13.18
C HIS A 223 13.01 -18.99 12.53
N ILE A 224 11.73 -19.19 12.89
CA ILE A 224 10.92 -20.36 12.49
C ILE A 224 10.94 -20.61 10.97
N PHE A 225 10.99 -19.53 10.19
CA PHE A 225 10.92 -19.57 8.73
C PHE A 225 12.26 -19.36 8.03
N GLY A 226 13.35 -19.37 8.78
CA GLY A 226 14.68 -18.95 8.34
C GLY A 226 14.99 -17.50 8.71
N ALA A 227 16.23 -17.08 8.44
CA ALA A 227 16.73 -15.76 8.79
C ALA A 227 17.29 -15.04 7.54
N ASP A 228 17.05 -13.73 7.46
CA ASP A 228 17.65 -12.81 6.49
C ASP A 228 17.45 -13.20 5.01
N GLY A 229 16.45 -14.02 4.68
CA GLY A 229 16.18 -14.47 3.32
C GLY A 229 15.83 -13.33 2.37
N GLY A 230 14.87 -12.48 2.77
CA GLY A 230 14.46 -11.28 2.05
C GLY A 230 15.56 -10.22 2.01
N LYS A 231 16.38 -10.13 3.07
CA LYS A 231 17.53 -9.21 3.11
C LYS A 231 18.62 -9.62 2.11
N ARG A 232 18.99 -10.90 2.07
CA ARG A 232 19.92 -11.45 1.07
C ARG A 232 19.38 -11.27 -0.34
N LEU A 233 18.10 -11.59 -0.56
CA LEU A 233 17.44 -11.38 -1.85
C LEU A 233 17.51 -9.92 -2.32
N ALA A 234 17.22 -8.96 -1.43
CA ALA A 234 17.28 -7.55 -1.76
C ALA A 234 18.70 -7.14 -2.19
N GLN A 235 19.73 -7.61 -1.48
CA GLN A 235 21.13 -7.38 -1.84
C GLN A 235 21.49 -8.00 -3.19
N GLU A 236 21.12 -9.25 -3.44
CA GLU A 236 21.36 -9.97 -4.71
C GLU A 236 20.73 -9.27 -5.92
N GLN A 237 19.57 -8.63 -5.72
CA GLN A 237 18.82 -7.94 -6.79
C GLN A 237 19.11 -6.43 -6.86
N GLY A 238 19.98 -5.89 -5.99
CA GLY A 238 20.25 -4.46 -5.92
C GLY A 238 19.03 -3.62 -5.50
N LEU A 239 18.14 -4.20 -4.69
CA LEU A 239 16.90 -3.57 -4.21
C LEU A 239 17.03 -3.04 -2.78
N PRO A 240 16.27 -2.01 -2.39
CA PRO A 240 16.17 -1.61 -0.99
C PRO A 240 15.56 -2.72 -0.12
N TYR A 241 16.13 -2.94 1.06
CA TYR A 241 15.53 -3.75 2.11
C TYR A 241 14.78 -2.84 3.08
N LEU A 242 13.46 -2.93 3.11
CA LEU A 242 12.60 -2.02 3.87
C LEU A 242 12.49 -2.41 5.36
N GLY A 243 12.88 -3.63 5.70
CA GLY A 243 12.91 -4.13 7.07
C GLY A 243 12.24 -5.50 7.23
N ALA A 244 12.25 -5.96 8.48
CA ALA A 244 11.66 -7.22 8.91
C ALA A 244 10.50 -6.97 9.88
N LEU A 245 9.42 -7.73 9.74
CA LEU A 245 8.28 -7.73 10.65
C LEU A 245 8.25 -9.04 11.46
N PRO A 246 7.93 -9.00 12.77
CA PRO A 246 7.93 -10.19 13.61
C PRO A 246 6.71 -11.09 13.34
N LEU A 247 6.85 -12.38 13.65
CA LEU A 247 5.71 -13.28 13.79
C LEU A 247 5.13 -13.13 15.21
N ALA A 248 4.20 -12.19 15.34
CA ALA A 248 3.58 -11.84 16.63
C ALA A 248 2.06 -12.11 16.61
N LEU A 249 1.56 -12.77 17.65
CA LEU A 249 0.14 -13.09 17.82
C LEU A 249 -0.75 -11.84 17.79
N GLN A 250 -0.27 -10.74 18.38
CA GLN A 250 -0.98 -9.47 18.44
C GLN A 250 -1.33 -8.93 17.05
N ILE A 251 -0.43 -9.07 16.06
CA ILE A 251 -0.70 -8.63 14.69
C ILE A 251 -1.93 -9.34 14.12
N CYS A 252 -2.03 -10.65 14.35
CA CYS A 252 -3.16 -11.46 13.92
C CYS A 252 -4.46 -11.02 14.60
N GLN A 253 -4.46 -10.99 15.95
CA GLN A 253 -5.64 -10.63 16.74
C GLN A 253 -6.16 -9.22 16.42
N GLN A 254 -5.25 -8.26 16.22
CA GLN A 254 -5.59 -6.88 15.87
C GLN A 254 -6.22 -6.80 14.47
N ALA A 255 -5.62 -7.47 13.48
CA ALA A 255 -6.20 -7.55 12.14
C ALA A 255 -7.60 -8.19 12.16
N ASP A 256 -7.78 -9.33 12.85
CA ASP A 256 -9.07 -10.02 12.95
C ASP A 256 -10.13 -9.20 13.69
N SER A 257 -9.72 -8.33 14.63
CA SER A 257 -10.62 -7.42 15.33
C SER A 257 -11.09 -6.21 14.52
N GLY A 258 -10.60 -6.05 13.28
CA GLY A 258 -10.88 -4.88 12.46
C GLY A 258 -10.12 -3.61 12.88
N THR A 259 -9.10 -3.74 13.73
CA THR A 259 -8.26 -2.64 14.22
C THR A 259 -6.78 -3.01 14.04
N PRO A 260 -6.18 -2.78 12.86
CA PRO A 260 -4.84 -3.24 12.54
C PRO A 260 -3.77 -2.63 13.47
N THR A 261 -2.61 -3.28 13.56
CA THR A 261 -1.54 -2.96 14.53
C THR A 261 -1.17 -1.48 14.64
N VAL A 262 -1.02 -0.77 13.53
CA VAL A 262 -0.68 0.67 13.58
C VAL A 262 -1.81 1.53 14.16
N ALA A 263 -3.07 1.12 14.01
CA ALA A 263 -4.22 1.77 14.62
C ALA A 263 -4.43 1.34 16.08
N ALA A 264 -4.24 0.05 16.39
CA ALA A 264 -4.45 -0.51 17.72
C ALA A 264 -3.38 -0.05 18.72
N GLU A 265 -2.11 -0.03 18.32
CA GLU A 265 -0.99 0.37 19.16
C GLU A 265 -0.08 1.39 18.44
N PRO A 266 -0.54 2.65 18.24
CA PRO A 266 0.19 3.64 17.46
C PRO A 266 1.60 3.94 17.97
N HIS A 267 1.86 3.78 19.26
CA HIS A 267 3.18 4.00 19.86
C HIS A 267 3.95 2.69 20.14
N GLY A 268 3.39 1.54 19.77
CA GLY A 268 4.00 0.23 19.96
C GLY A 268 5.22 -0.01 19.08
N ALA A 269 6.06 -0.97 19.49
CA ALA A 269 7.28 -1.31 18.78
C ALA A 269 7.02 -1.82 17.34
N ILE A 270 5.95 -2.60 17.14
CA ILE A 270 5.60 -3.11 15.80
C ILE A 270 5.09 -1.98 14.90
N ALA A 271 4.29 -1.06 15.45
CA ALA A 271 3.85 0.12 14.70
C ALA A 271 5.03 1.02 14.30
N ALA A 272 6.08 1.10 15.12
CA ALA A 272 7.32 1.80 14.77
C ALA A 272 8.00 1.19 13.55
N LEU A 273 8.07 -0.15 13.44
CA LEU A 273 8.62 -0.83 12.26
C LEU A 273 7.85 -0.47 10.98
N TYR A 274 6.51 -0.40 11.05
CA TYR A 274 5.70 0.03 9.91
C TYR A 274 5.91 1.51 9.55
N ARG A 275 6.12 2.40 10.54
CA ARG A 275 6.46 3.81 10.28
C ARG A 275 7.83 3.96 9.62
N ASP A 276 8.82 3.22 10.08
CA ASP A 276 10.16 3.23 9.48
C ASP A 276 10.11 2.73 8.03
N MET A 277 9.31 1.69 7.77
CA MET A 277 9.02 1.22 6.41
C MET A 277 8.32 2.29 5.58
N ALA A 278 7.29 2.94 6.11
CA ALA A 278 6.55 4.00 5.42
C ALA A 278 7.45 5.19 5.04
N LEU A 279 8.36 5.61 5.94
CA LEU A 279 9.35 6.65 5.67
C LEU A 279 10.29 6.26 4.52
N GLN A 280 10.79 5.02 4.52
CA GLN A 280 11.66 4.53 3.45
C GLN A 280 10.92 4.44 2.11
N VAL A 281 9.67 3.97 2.10
CA VAL A 281 8.83 3.93 0.91
C VAL A 281 8.57 5.33 0.37
N ALA A 282 8.19 6.28 1.24
CA ALA A 282 7.99 7.67 0.85
C ALA A 282 9.28 8.29 0.26
N ALA A 283 10.43 8.05 0.90
CA ALA A 283 11.73 8.50 0.38
C ALA A 283 12.10 7.82 -0.95
N GLY A 284 11.72 6.56 -1.16
CA GLY A 284 11.86 5.87 -2.44
C GLY A 284 11.06 6.55 -3.55
N ILE A 285 9.81 6.91 -3.28
CA ILE A 285 8.94 7.63 -4.22
C ILE A 285 9.53 8.99 -4.61
N THR A 286 10.11 9.74 -3.67
CA THR A 286 10.69 11.06 -4.01
C THR A 286 11.84 11.01 -5.03
N LYS A 287 12.45 9.84 -5.24
CA LYS A 287 13.52 9.64 -6.24
C LYS A 287 12.96 9.33 -7.64
N MET A 288 11.66 9.11 -7.76
CA MET A 288 11.01 8.80 -9.04
C MET A 288 10.85 10.06 -9.88
N PRO A 289 10.81 9.94 -11.22
CA PRO A 289 10.55 11.08 -12.10
C PRO A 289 9.24 11.77 -11.70
N LEU A 290 9.23 13.09 -11.67
CA LEU A 290 8.02 13.87 -11.41
C LEU A 290 7.05 13.77 -12.59
N ASP A 291 5.75 13.75 -12.29
CA ASP A 291 4.74 13.96 -13.31
C ASP A 291 4.59 15.46 -13.59
N TYR A 292 4.63 15.83 -14.87
CA TYR A 292 4.38 17.20 -15.34
C TYR A 292 3.15 17.29 -16.24
N SER A 293 2.35 16.22 -16.37
CA SER A 293 1.20 16.17 -17.28
C SER A 293 0.17 17.26 -17.00
N HIS A 294 0.03 17.68 -15.73
CA HIS A 294 -0.82 18.78 -15.31
C HIS A 294 -0.33 20.19 -15.71
N LYS A 295 0.93 20.34 -16.15
CA LYS A 295 1.53 21.62 -16.58
C LYS A 295 1.56 21.80 -18.10
N ILE A 296 1.30 20.74 -18.87
CA ILE A 296 1.30 20.79 -20.33
C ILE A 296 -0.15 21.02 -20.79
N PRO A 297 -0.50 22.16 -21.40
CA PRO A 297 -1.84 22.36 -21.93
C PRO A 297 -2.13 21.30 -23.00
N ALA A 298 -3.35 20.78 -23.02
CA ALA A 298 -3.78 19.78 -23.98
C ALA A 298 -3.52 20.29 -25.41
N VAL A 299 -2.70 19.58 -26.18
CA VAL A 299 -2.46 19.90 -27.59
C VAL A 299 -3.73 19.56 -28.37
N VAL A 300 -4.57 20.56 -28.59
CA VAL A 300 -5.72 20.45 -29.48
C VAL A 300 -5.19 20.55 -30.91
N VAL A 301 -5.04 19.41 -31.59
CA VAL A 301 -4.83 19.41 -33.03
C VAL A 301 -6.15 19.83 -33.67
N ALA A 302 -6.27 21.10 -34.02
CA ALA A 302 -7.37 21.60 -34.83
C ALA A 302 -7.27 20.92 -36.21
N GLY A 303 -8.15 19.95 -36.47
CA GLY A 303 -8.29 19.34 -37.79
C GLY A 303 -8.69 20.41 -38.81
N LYS A 304 -8.01 20.42 -39.95
CA LYS A 304 -8.43 21.15 -41.16
C LYS A 304 -9.56 20.39 -41.84
#